data_AF-A0A850AF77-F1
#
_entry.id   AF-A0A850AF77-F1
#
_cell.length_a   1.000
_cell.length_b   1.000
_cell.length_c   1.000
_cell.angle_alpha   90.00
_cell.angle_beta   90.00
_cell.angle_gamma   90.00
#
_symmetry.space_group_name_H-M   'P 1'
#
loop_
_entity.id
_entity.type
_entity.pdbx_description
1 polymer ?
#
loop_
_entity_poly.entity_id
_entity_poly.type
_entity_poly.pdbx_seq_one_letter_code
_entity_poly.pdbx_strand_id
1 'polypeptide(L)'
;MERNKVSQNHINIGIEALLEQIEDAVNELNEEGAKAFQQGDYNRARGFLRDAERVSDFRSKVKGLQKEWSDLFYRPRNLPAAAEKEPPNLTQHFRGLRTPEETFRRPLLESLQELGGFATLARLLETTGLKVKNTLNDYDRQPLPSSPAAPRWHNTVRWCLYTLSGEELARNDSSRGVWEILEKGRLALKNPLTSSPGGKEKLQTGNSIPPIPDLEEKEKTVKRFA
;
A
#
# COMPACT_ATOMS: atom_id res chain seq x y z
N MET A 1 -1.22 34.78 4.36
CA MET A 1 -1.43 33.49 3.66
C MET A 1 -0.52 32.36 4.16
N GLU A 2 0.53 32.62 4.96
CA GLU A 2 1.43 31.56 5.49
C GLU A 2 0.84 30.69 6.61
N ARG A 3 -0.04 31.24 7.46
CA ARG A 3 -0.66 30.50 8.57
C ARG A 3 -1.47 29.26 8.13
N ASN A 4 -2.05 29.27 6.92
CA ASN A 4 -2.78 28.10 6.40
C ASN A 4 -1.85 26.96 5.99
N LYS A 5 -0.67 27.25 5.42
CA LYS A 5 0.28 26.21 4.98
C LYS A 5 0.90 25.45 6.15
N VAL A 6 1.22 26.15 7.23
CA VAL A 6 1.81 25.55 8.44
C VAL A 6 0.81 24.60 9.12
N SER A 7 -0.46 25.01 9.28
CA SER A 7 -1.50 24.14 9.85
C SER A 7 -1.83 22.94 8.96
N GLN A 8 -1.77 23.09 7.63
CA GLN A 8 -1.95 21.99 6.69
C GLN A 8 -0.85 20.92 6.82
N ASN A 9 0.40 21.35 6.91
CA ASN A 9 1.53 20.45 7.09
C ASN A 9 1.41 19.67 8.40
N HIS A 10 1.02 20.33 9.51
CA HIS A 10 0.83 19.64 10.80
C HIS A 10 -0.27 18.58 10.77
N ILE A 11 -1.37 18.82 10.05
CA ILE A 11 -2.46 17.84 9.93
C ILE A 11 -2.02 16.66 9.08
N ASN A 12 -1.35 16.90 7.95
CA ASN A 12 -0.79 15.81 7.13
C ASN A 12 0.25 14.98 7.91
N ILE A 13 1.09 15.64 8.73
CA ILE A 13 2.03 14.99 9.64
C ILE A 13 1.30 14.08 10.64
N GLY A 14 0.25 14.59 11.29
CA GLY A 14 -0.55 13.81 12.24
C GLY A 14 -1.24 12.61 11.59
N ILE A 15 -1.75 12.78 10.36
CA ILE A 15 -2.38 11.70 9.60
C ILE A 15 -1.36 10.64 9.17
N GLU A 16 -0.16 11.02 8.71
CA GLU A 16 0.90 10.07 8.39
C GLU A 16 1.35 9.27 9.62
N ALA A 17 1.48 9.92 10.79
CA ALA A 17 1.78 9.23 12.04
C ALA A 17 0.67 8.24 12.46
N LEU A 18 -0.61 8.62 12.28
CA LEU A 18 -1.73 7.72 12.53
C LEU A 18 -1.74 6.53 11.56
N LEU A 19 -1.50 6.77 10.27
CA LEU A 19 -1.40 5.72 9.27
C LEU A 19 -0.32 4.72 9.67
N GLU A 20 0.86 5.17 10.08
CA GLU A 20 1.93 4.29 10.56
C GLU A 20 1.50 3.39 11.73
N GLN A 21 0.81 3.93 12.74
CA GLN A 21 0.32 3.13 13.86
C GLN A 21 -0.70 2.07 13.43
N ILE A 22 -1.58 2.40 12.48
CA ILE A 22 -2.54 1.44 11.92
C ILE A 22 -1.79 0.36 11.13
N GLU A 23 -0.79 0.75 10.34
CA GLU A 23 0.06 -0.16 9.57
C GLU A 23 0.84 -1.13 10.50
N ASP A 24 1.29 -0.67 11.66
CA ASP A 24 1.93 -1.51 12.70
C ASP A 24 0.94 -2.49 13.33
N ALA A 25 -0.28 -2.05 13.66
CA ALA A 25 -1.32 -2.94 14.21
C ALA A 25 -1.71 -4.06 13.24
N VAL A 26 -1.77 -3.78 11.93
CA VAL A 26 -2.01 -4.81 10.90
C VAL A 26 -0.86 -5.82 10.86
N ASN A 27 0.38 -5.37 10.99
CA ASN A 27 1.54 -6.26 11.01
C ASN A 27 1.52 -7.19 12.23
N GLU A 28 1.17 -6.68 13.41
CA GLU A 28 0.99 -7.49 14.61
C GLU A 28 -0.08 -8.57 14.42
N LEU A 29 -1.25 -8.21 13.88
CA LEU A 29 -2.32 -9.18 13.58
C LEU A 29 -1.86 -10.25 12.58
N ASN A 30 -1.10 -9.86 11.55
CA ASN A 30 -0.54 -10.81 10.59
C ASN A 30 0.48 -11.77 11.21
N GLU A 31 1.32 -11.28 12.13
CA GLU A 31 2.29 -12.11 12.85
C GLU A 31 1.60 -13.10 13.79
N GLU A 32 0.56 -12.67 14.51
CA GLU A 32 -0.25 -13.56 15.36
C GLU A 32 -1.03 -14.59 14.52
N GLY A 33 -1.61 -14.16 13.40
CA GLY A 33 -2.24 -15.03 12.41
C GLY A 33 -1.29 -16.09 11.85
N ALA A 34 -0.07 -15.70 11.50
CA ALA A 34 0.96 -16.61 11.01
C ALA A 34 1.38 -17.63 12.07
N LYS A 35 1.55 -17.22 13.33
CA LYS A 35 1.83 -18.12 14.46
C LYS A 35 0.69 -19.12 14.68
N ALA A 36 -0.56 -18.66 14.68
CA ALA A 36 -1.74 -19.53 14.83
C ALA A 36 -1.82 -20.57 13.69
N PHE A 37 -1.55 -20.14 12.46
CA PHE A 37 -1.52 -21.03 11.30
C PHE A 37 -0.42 -22.09 11.41
N GLN A 38 0.81 -21.71 11.81
CA GLN A 38 1.91 -22.64 12.03
C GLN A 38 1.60 -23.70 13.09
N GLN A 39 0.80 -23.34 14.10
CA GLN A 39 0.36 -24.24 15.17
C GLN A 39 -0.82 -25.13 14.78
N GLY A 40 -1.39 -24.95 13.58
CA GLY A 40 -2.57 -25.67 13.12
C GLY A 40 -3.89 -25.16 13.70
N ASP A 41 -3.89 -24.03 14.42
CA ASP A 41 -5.11 -23.39 14.93
C ASP A 41 -5.75 -22.51 13.85
N TYR A 42 -6.38 -23.16 12.87
CA TYR A 42 -7.01 -22.49 11.75
C TYR A 42 -8.19 -21.58 12.15
N ASN A 43 -8.88 -21.89 13.27
CA ASN A 43 -9.97 -21.06 13.75
C ASN A 43 -9.45 -19.70 14.22
N ARG A 44 -8.39 -19.71 15.02
CA ARG A 44 -7.76 -18.49 15.50
C ARG A 44 -7.06 -17.73 14.37
N ALA A 45 -6.40 -18.42 13.44
CA ALA A 45 -5.81 -17.80 12.25
C ALA A 45 -6.84 -17.06 11.39
N ARG A 46 -8.04 -17.65 11.18
CA ARG A 46 -9.16 -16.97 10.49
C ARG A 46 -9.66 -15.74 11.24
N GLY A 47 -9.68 -15.78 12.57
CA GLY A 47 -10.02 -14.63 13.40
C GLY A 47 -9.07 -13.45 13.16
N PHE A 48 -7.77 -13.71 13.25
CA PHE A 48 -6.74 -12.69 12.98
C PHE A 48 -6.79 -12.14 11.56
N LEU A 49 -7.02 -12.99 10.56
CA LEU A 49 -7.20 -12.55 9.17
C LEU A 49 -8.36 -11.55 9.04
N ARG A 50 -9.53 -11.90 9.56
CA ARG A 50 -10.72 -11.03 9.50
C ARG A 50 -10.47 -9.69 10.19
N ASP A 51 -9.77 -9.71 11.31
CA ASP A 51 -9.48 -8.49 12.05
C ASP A 51 -8.43 -7.63 11.30
N ALA A 52 -7.41 -8.25 10.69
CA ALA A 52 -6.44 -7.55 9.84
C ALA A 52 -7.11 -6.89 8.62
N GLU A 53 -8.06 -7.57 7.96
CA GLU A 53 -8.85 -7.02 6.87
C GLU A 53 -9.62 -5.76 7.31
N ARG A 54 -10.31 -5.83 8.46
CA ARG A 54 -11.07 -4.69 9.00
C ARG A 54 -10.18 -3.48 9.31
N VAL A 55 -8.99 -3.71 9.86
CA VAL A 55 -8.04 -2.63 10.18
C VAL A 55 -7.43 -2.06 8.89
N SER A 56 -7.17 -2.88 7.87
CA SER A 56 -6.72 -2.42 6.54
C SER A 56 -7.78 -1.59 5.81
N ASP A 57 -9.06 -1.96 5.91
CA ASP A 57 -10.16 -1.16 5.38
C ASP A 57 -10.24 0.20 6.07
N PHE A 58 -10.02 0.24 7.39
CA PHE A 58 -9.97 1.49 8.14
C PHE A 58 -8.78 2.37 7.70
N ARG A 59 -7.59 1.78 7.54
CA ARG A 59 -6.42 2.46 6.96
C ARG A 59 -6.75 3.12 5.63
N SER A 60 -7.44 2.41 4.74
CA SER A 60 -7.84 2.92 3.43
C SER A 60 -8.78 4.13 3.53
N LYS A 61 -9.71 4.12 4.49
CA LYS A 61 -10.57 5.30 4.77
C LYS A 61 -9.76 6.49 5.27
N VAL A 62 -8.81 6.28 6.19
CA VAL A 62 -7.92 7.36 6.68
C VAL A 62 -7.08 7.94 5.54
N LYS A 63 -6.58 7.09 4.61
CA LYS A 63 -5.87 7.55 3.42
C LYS A 63 -6.77 8.37 2.49
N GLY A 64 -8.03 7.96 2.33
CA GLY A 64 -9.05 8.75 1.62
C GLY A 64 -9.24 10.14 2.23
N LEU A 65 -9.38 10.22 3.56
CA LEU A 65 -9.49 11.49 4.28
C LEU A 65 -8.24 12.36 4.12
N GLN A 66 -7.05 11.78 4.10
CA GLN A 66 -5.81 12.50 3.82
C GLN A 66 -5.85 13.17 2.44
N LYS A 67 -6.33 12.45 1.43
CA LYS A 67 -6.46 12.96 0.06
C LYS A 67 -7.51 14.06 -0.01
N GLU A 68 -8.71 13.82 0.54
CA GLU A 68 -9.77 14.83 0.60
C GLU A 68 -9.30 16.10 1.30
N TRP A 69 -8.59 15.96 2.42
CA TRP A 69 -7.98 17.07 3.13
C TRP A 69 -6.99 17.84 2.25
N SER A 70 -6.13 17.13 1.51
CA SER A 70 -5.16 17.75 0.61
C SER A 70 -5.85 18.50 -0.54
N ASP A 71 -6.90 17.93 -1.13
CA ASP A 71 -7.65 18.49 -2.25
C ASP A 71 -8.41 19.77 -1.87
N LEU A 72 -8.95 19.85 -0.64
CA LEU A 72 -9.63 21.06 -0.14
C LEU A 72 -8.74 22.30 -0.13
N PHE A 73 -7.43 22.11 -0.06
CA PHE A 73 -6.44 23.19 0.01
C PHE A 73 -5.53 23.29 -1.22
N TYR A 74 -5.58 22.32 -2.13
CA TYR A 74 -4.97 22.41 -3.44
C TYR A 74 -5.83 23.32 -4.34
N ARG A 75 -5.66 24.64 -4.25
CA ARG A 75 -6.19 25.54 -5.28
C ARG A 75 -5.31 25.41 -6.53
N PRO A 76 -5.81 24.86 -7.66
CA PRO A 76 -5.09 24.98 -8.91
C PRO A 76 -4.95 26.47 -9.21
N ARG A 77 -3.71 26.95 -9.22
CA ARG A 77 -3.42 28.31 -9.61
C ARG A 77 -3.61 28.34 -11.12
N ASN A 78 -4.75 28.85 -11.59
CA ASN A 78 -4.90 29.30 -12.97
C ASN A 78 -3.93 30.49 -13.16
N LEU A 79 -2.65 30.18 -13.33
CA LEU A 79 -1.64 31.11 -13.83
C LEU A 79 -1.23 30.63 -15.22
N PRO A 80 -1.16 31.53 -16.21
CA PRO A 80 -0.59 31.19 -17.51
C PRO A 80 0.85 30.69 -17.33
N ALA A 81 1.23 29.72 -18.17
CA ALA A 81 2.40 28.85 -18.13
C ALA A 81 3.78 29.54 -18.25
N ALA A 82 4.04 30.62 -17.51
CA ALA A 82 5.31 31.33 -17.53
C ALA A 82 5.75 31.70 -16.11
N ALA A 83 6.27 30.72 -15.37
CA ALA A 83 7.31 30.84 -14.34
C ALA A 83 7.38 29.51 -13.57
N GLU A 84 7.91 28.47 -14.22
CA GLU A 84 8.43 27.31 -13.50
C GLU A 84 9.70 27.75 -12.74
N LYS A 85 9.49 28.37 -11.58
CA LYS A 85 10.40 28.16 -10.48
C LYS A 85 9.92 26.88 -9.83
N GLU A 86 10.79 25.87 -9.81
CA GLU A 86 10.55 24.60 -9.11
C GLU A 86 9.81 24.87 -7.79
N PRO A 87 8.75 24.11 -7.47
CA PRO A 87 8.09 24.27 -6.19
C PRO A 87 9.16 24.14 -5.11
N PRO A 88 9.27 25.08 -4.15
CA PRO A 88 10.28 25.00 -3.12
C PRO A 88 10.10 23.65 -2.45
N ASN A 89 11.14 22.83 -2.50
CA ASN A 89 11.23 21.47 -2.00
C ASN A 89 10.32 21.30 -0.76
N LEU A 90 9.11 20.77 -0.98
CA LEU A 90 8.15 20.51 0.11
C LEU A 90 8.66 19.39 1.03
N THR A 91 9.80 18.79 0.68
CA THR A 91 10.59 17.91 1.52
C THR A 91 11.49 18.71 2.47
N GLN A 92 10.95 19.71 3.18
CA GLN A 92 11.67 20.16 4.37
C GLN A 92 11.59 19.01 5.37
N HIS A 93 12.67 18.22 5.42
CA HIS A 93 12.81 17.01 6.21
C HIS A 93 12.67 17.38 7.69
N PHE A 94 11.45 17.33 8.21
CA PHE A 94 11.25 17.26 9.64
C PHE A 94 11.91 15.97 10.11
N ARG A 95 13.03 16.10 10.84
CA ARG A 95 13.68 14.96 11.49
C ARG A 95 12.60 14.22 12.31
N GLY A 96 12.36 12.95 12.02
CA GLY A 96 11.35 12.13 12.71
C GLY A 96 10.02 11.95 12.00
N LEU A 97 9.91 12.21 10.69
CA LEU A 97 8.76 11.81 9.87
C LEU A 97 9.16 10.78 8.82
N ARG A 98 8.33 9.75 8.61
CA ARG A 98 8.51 8.74 7.56
C ARG A 98 8.45 9.38 6.17
N THR A 99 9.26 8.90 5.22
CA THR A 99 9.09 9.25 3.81
C THR A 99 7.67 8.86 3.37
N PRO A 100 6.90 9.77 2.75
CA PRO A 100 5.53 9.48 2.35
C PRO A 100 5.45 8.32 1.37
N GLU A 101 4.39 7.51 1.47
CA GLU A 101 4.11 6.41 0.54
C GLU A 101 4.14 6.85 -0.94
N GLU A 102 3.61 8.05 -1.22
CA GLU A 102 3.55 8.62 -2.57
C GLU A 102 4.92 8.70 -3.26
N THR A 103 5.97 8.94 -2.47
CA THR A 103 7.35 9.03 -2.96
C THR A 103 7.87 7.69 -3.48
N PHE A 104 7.31 6.57 -3.02
CA PHE A 104 7.71 5.23 -3.44
C PHE A 104 6.98 4.75 -4.70
N ARG A 105 5.82 5.35 -5.05
CA ARG A 105 4.96 4.86 -6.15
C ARG A 105 5.68 4.75 -7.48
N ARG A 106 6.34 5.83 -7.90
CA ARG A 106 7.08 5.86 -9.16
C ARG A 106 8.31 4.94 -9.14
N PRO A 107 9.23 5.02 -8.15
CA PRO A 107 10.37 4.09 -8.05
C PRO A 107 9.98 2.60 -8.07
N LEU A 108 8.84 2.27 -7.47
CA LEU A 108 8.32 0.91 -7.39
C LEU A 108 7.80 0.40 -8.74
N LEU A 109 7.02 1.22 -9.46
CA LEU A 109 6.57 0.90 -10.82
C LEU A 109 7.75 0.81 -11.80
N GLU A 110 8.73 1.71 -11.69
CA GLU A 110 9.98 1.64 -12.48
C GLU A 110 10.74 0.34 -12.20
N SER A 111 10.85 -0.05 -10.92
CA SER A 111 11.50 -1.31 -10.53
C SER A 111 10.80 -2.53 -11.12
N LEU A 112 9.45 -2.55 -11.12
CA LEU A 112 8.68 -3.60 -11.78
C LEU A 112 8.97 -3.63 -13.29
N GLN A 113 8.99 -2.47 -13.94
CA GLN A 113 9.27 -2.38 -15.38
C GLN A 113 10.68 -2.87 -15.73
N GLU A 114 11.69 -2.47 -14.96
CA GLU A 114 13.10 -2.88 -15.12
C GLU A 114 13.30 -4.38 -14.93
N LEU A 115 12.55 -4.99 -14.01
CA LEU A 115 12.57 -6.43 -13.75
C LEU A 115 11.77 -7.25 -14.78
N GLY A 116 11.40 -6.66 -15.92
CA GLY A 116 10.67 -7.35 -16.99
C GLY A 116 9.15 -7.37 -16.80
N GLY A 117 8.63 -6.58 -15.86
CA GLY A 117 7.21 -6.45 -15.55
C GLY A 117 6.70 -7.35 -14.42
N PHE A 118 7.54 -8.25 -13.91
CA PHE A 118 7.19 -9.21 -12.87
C PHE A 118 8.33 -9.31 -11.84
N ALA A 119 8.02 -9.30 -10.55
CA ALA A 119 9.03 -9.42 -9.51
C ALA A 119 8.48 -9.95 -8.19
N THR A 120 9.32 -10.66 -7.42
CA THR A 120 8.99 -10.99 -6.03
C THR A 120 9.14 -9.74 -5.14
N LEU A 121 8.43 -9.71 -4.01
CA LEU A 121 8.57 -8.61 -3.05
C LEU A 121 10.03 -8.38 -2.62
N ALA A 122 10.78 -9.45 -2.39
CA ALA A 122 12.19 -9.35 -2.00
C ALA A 122 13.04 -8.61 -3.06
N ARG A 123 12.86 -8.94 -4.34
CA ARG A 123 13.55 -8.26 -5.45
C ARG A 123 13.08 -6.83 -5.62
N LEU A 124 11.79 -6.55 -5.42
CA LEU A 124 11.28 -5.18 -5.48
C LEU A 124 11.86 -4.30 -4.38
N LEU A 125 11.94 -4.82 -3.15
CA LEU A 125 12.56 -4.11 -2.04
C LEU A 125 14.02 -3.77 -2.37
N GLU A 126 14.80 -4.74 -2.86
CA GLU A 126 16.19 -4.51 -3.28
C GLU A 126 16.29 -3.39 -4.33
N THR A 127 15.60 -3.52 -5.47
CA THR A 127 15.69 -2.56 -6.59
C THR A 127 15.13 -1.19 -6.22
N THR A 128 13.97 -1.15 -5.55
CA THR A 128 13.35 0.11 -5.11
C THR A 128 14.22 0.80 -4.07
N GLY A 129 14.82 0.03 -3.14
CA GLY A 129 15.73 0.53 -2.13
C GLY A 129 16.93 1.28 -2.71
N LEU A 130 17.49 0.79 -3.83
CA LEU A 130 18.57 1.48 -4.54
C LEU A 130 18.12 2.83 -5.10
N LYS A 131 16.90 2.91 -5.66
CA LYS A 131 16.33 4.12 -6.25
C LYS A 131 15.98 5.18 -5.21
N VAL A 132 15.43 4.77 -4.06
CA VAL A 132 14.95 5.69 -3.01
C VAL A 132 16.01 5.96 -1.93
N LYS A 133 17.20 5.34 -2.01
CA LYS A 133 18.26 5.46 -1.00
C LYS A 133 18.55 6.89 -0.56
N ASN A 134 18.58 7.83 -1.50
CA ASN A 134 18.90 9.24 -1.21
C ASN A 134 17.70 10.04 -0.70
N THR A 135 16.50 9.47 -0.78
CA THR A 135 15.24 10.06 -0.32
C THR A 135 14.86 9.57 1.08
N LEU A 136 15.30 8.36 1.46
CA LEU A 136 15.07 7.80 2.79
C LEU A 136 15.81 8.58 3.86
N ASN A 137 15.10 8.96 4.91
CA ASN A 137 15.69 9.60 6.08
C ASN A 137 16.07 8.58 7.17
N ASP A 138 16.63 9.08 8.28
CA ASP A 138 17.09 8.22 9.38
C ASP A 138 15.96 7.41 10.02
N TYR A 139 14.75 7.96 10.10
CA TYR A 139 13.59 7.29 10.68
C TYR A 139 13.14 6.10 9.81
N ASP A 140 13.11 6.28 8.50
CA ASP A 140 12.76 5.23 7.54
C ASP A 140 13.65 3.98 7.63
N ARG A 141 14.92 4.21 8.00
CA ARG A 141 15.96 3.17 8.10
C ARG A 141 15.96 2.46 9.45
N GLN A 142 15.20 2.95 10.44
CA GLN A 142 15.07 2.29 11.73
C GLN A 142 14.31 0.97 11.59
N PRO A 143 14.57 0.00 12.50
CA PRO A 143 13.82 -1.25 12.54
C PRO A 143 12.35 -1.00 12.89
N LEU A 144 11.48 -1.87 12.37
CA LEU A 144 10.07 -1.90 12.74
C LEU A 144 9.90 -2.54 14.13
N PRO A 145 8.99 -2.05 14.99
CA PRO A 145 8.74 -2.67 16.30
C PRO A 145 8.30 -4.14 16.21
N SER A 146 7.43 -4.47 15.26
CA SER A 146 6.93 -5.84 15.06
C SER A 146 8.00 -6.76 14.43
N SER A 147 8.81 -6.22 13.52
CA SER A 147 9.86 -6.95 12.82
C SER A 147 11.21 -6.22 12.90
N PRO A 148 12.00 -6.44 13.96
CA PRO A 148 13.28 -5.74 14.17
C PRO A 148 14.33 -5.99 13.08
N ALA A 149 14.14 -7.04 12.26
CA ALA A 149 15.03 -7.38 11.16
C ALA A 149 14.75 -6.57 9.87
N ALA A 150 13.60 -5.89 9.78
CA ALA A 150 13.21 -5.13 8.60
C ALA A 150 13.16 -3.62 8.89
N PRO A 151 13.74 -2.77 8.02
CA PRO A 151 13.62 -1.33 8.17
C PRO A 151 12.19 -0.86 7.88
N ARG A 152 11.75 0.22 8.55
CA ARG A 152 10.39 0.78 8.45
C ARG A 152 9.95 1.04 7.00
N TRP A 153 10.85 1.48 6.13
CA TRP A 153 10.51 1.75 4.74
C TRP A 153 10.09 0.51 3.94
N HIS A 154 10.46 -0.70 4.37
CA HIS A 154 9.91 -1.93 3.77
C HIS A 154 8.40 -2.01 3.97
N ASN A 155 7.91 -1.58 5.14
CA ASN A 155 6.49 -1.51 5.43
C ASN A 155 5.81 -0.48 4.52
N THR A 156 6.43 0.70 4.33
CA THR A 156 5.95 1.72 3.39
C THR A 156 5.78 1.16 1.98
N VAL A 157 6.76 0.41 1.49
CA VAL A 157 6.69 -0.21 0.15
C VAL A 157 5.58 -1.25 0.05
N ARG A 158 5.36 -2.06 1.09
CA ARG A 158 4.25 -3.04 1.12
C ARG A 158 2.89 -2.34 1.03
N TRP A 159 2.70 -1.26 1.77
CA TRP A 159 1.47 -0.48 1.71
C TRP A 159 1.32 0.26 0.38
N CYS A 160 2.42 0.75 -0.19
CA CYS A 160 2.43 1.29 -1.54
C CYS A 160 1.97 0.24 -2.57
N LEU A 161 2.47 -0.99 -2.50
CA LEU A 161 2.03 -2.09 -3.37
C LEU A 161 0.55 -2.41 -3.18
N TYR A 162 0.06 -2.42 -1.94
CA TYR A 162 -1.35 -2.61 -1.64
C TYR A 162 -2.22 -1.53 -2.28
N THR A 163 -1.85 -0.25 -2.13
CA THR A 163 -2.55 0.88 -2.76
C THR A 163 -2.50 0.78 -4.28
N LEU A 164 -1.34 0.51 -4.88
CA LEU A 164 -1.20 0.31 -6.33
C LEU A 164 -2.06 -0.85 -6.86
N SER A 165 -2.24 -1.89 -6.04
CA SER A 165 -3.13 -3.01 -6.35
C SER A 165 -4.60 -2.58 -6.39
N GLY A 166 -5.04 -1.82 -5.38
CA GLY A 166 -6.40 -1.28 -5.33
C GLY A 166 -6.72 -0.30 -6.46
N GLU A 167 -5.69 0.35 -7.01
CA GLU A 167 -5.82 1.26 -8.16
C GLU A 167 -5.66 0.58 -9.54
N GLU A 168 -5.42 -0.73 -9.56
CA GLU A 168 -5.18 -1.54 -10.77
C GLU A 168 -3.92 -1.11 -11.56
N LEU A 169 -2.92 -0.57 -10.87
CA LEU A 169 -1.62 -0.24 -11.46
C LEU A 169 -0.64 -1.41 -11.38
N ALA A 170 -0.80 -2.24 -10.35
CA ALA A 170 -0.09 -3.49 -10.16
C ALA A 170 -1.08 -4.56 -9.71
N ARG A 171 -0.68 -5.83 -9.75
CA ARG A 171 -1.42 -6.91 -9.10
C ARG A 171 -0.47 -7.90 -8.43
N ASN A 172 -0.97 -8.55 -7.39
CA ASN A 172 -0.29 -9.67 -6.76
C ASN A 172 -0.87 -10.98 -7.28
N ASP A 173 -0.05 -11.78 -7.98
CA ASP A 173 -0.33 -13.20 -8.16
C ASP A 173 0.05 -13.93 -6.88
N SER A 174 -0.89 -13.89 -5.92
CA SER A 174 -0.71 -14.37 -4.55
C SER A 174 -0.30 -15.83 -4.45
N SER A 175 -0.47 -16.63 -5.51
CA SER A 175 -0.05 -18.03 -5.53
C SER A 175 1.46 -18.20 -5.41
N ARG A 176 2.24 -17.17 -5.79
CA ARG A 176 3.72 -17.20 -5.78
C ARG A 176 4.37 -15.98 -5.11
N GLY A 177 3.58 -15.03 -4.62
CA GLY A 177 4.08 -13.77 -4.06
C GLY A 177 4.79 -12.91 -5.12
N VAL A 178 4.34 -13.02 -6.37
CA VAL A 178 4.88 -12.29 -7.52
C VAL A 178 3.97 -11.12 -7.83
N TRP A 179 4.57 -9.94 -7.93
CA TRP A 179 3.91 -8.71 -8.33
C TRP A 179 4.11 -8.47 -9.82
N GLU A 180 3.06 -8.02 -10.49
CA GLU A 180 3.05 -7.68 -11.90
C GLU A 180 2.62 -6.24 -12.09
N ILE A 181 3.31 -5.51 -12.98
CA ILE A 181 2.84 -4.19 -13.44
C ILE A 181 1.77 -4.34 -14.52
N LEU A 182 0.64 -3.68 -14.30
CA LEU A 182 -0.48 -3.66 -15.24
C LEU A 182 -0.29 -2.57 -16.29
N GLU A 183 -1.06 -2.64 -17.39
CA GLU A 183 -0.95 -1.66 -18.47
C GLU A 183 -1.19 -0.23 -17.97
N LYS A 184 -2.15 -0.05 -17.05
CA LYS A 184 -2.44 1.22 -16.39
C LYS A 184 -1.22 1.77 -15.64
N GLY A 185 -0.45 0.90 -14.98
CA GLY A 185 0.82 1.22 -14.33
C GLY A 185 1.91 1.64 -15.32
N ARG A 186 2.02 0.94 -16.46
CA ARG A 186 2.95 1.30 -17.54
C ARG A 186 2.60 2.66 -18.16
N LEU A 187 1.31 2.94 -18.34
CA LEU A 187 0.83 4.23 -18.83
C LEU A 187 1.12 5.37 -17.84
N ALA A 188 0.95 5.12 -16.53
CA ALA A 188 1.28 6.10 -15.49
C ALA A 188 2.77 6.50 -15.48
N LEU A 189 3.67 5.59 -15.89
CA LEU A 189 5.09 5.92 -16.07
C LEU A 189 5.38 6.76 -17.32
N LYS A 190 4.61 6.56 -18.39
CA LYS A 190 4.76 7.32 -19.67
C LYS A 190 4.13 8.71 -19.59
N ASN A 191 3.00 8.83 -18.91
CA ASN A 191 2.28 10.08 -18.75
C ASN A 191 2.31 10.51 -17.27
N PRO A 192 3.19 11.45 -16.86
CA PRO A 192 3.25 11.93 -15.48
C PRO A 192 2.01 12.74 -15.02
N LEU A 193 0.90 12.73 -15.76
CA LEU A 193 -0.24 13.66 -15.60
C LEU A 193 -1.62 13.02 -15.43
N THR A 194 -1.76 11.85 -14.81
CA THR A 194 -3.11 11.36 -14.46
C THR A 194 -3.19 10.81 -13.04
N SER A 195 -3.17 11.70 -12.06
CA SER A 195 -4.01 11.51 -10.89
C SER A 195 -5.42 12.05 -11.22
N SER A 196 -6.40 11.14 -11.31
CA SER A 196 -7.85 11.35 -11.55
C SER A 196 -8.26 11.43 -13.04
N PRO A 197 -9.27 10.63 -13.45
CA PRO A 197 -10.66 10.93 -13.11
C PRO A 197 -11.33 9.84 -12.28
N GLY A 198 -11.89 10.25 -11.14
CA GLY A 198 -13.02 9.55 -10.53
C GLY A 198 -14.23 9.60 -11.47
N GLY A 199 -14.57 8.46 -12.06
CA GLY A 199 -15.88 8.18 -12.62
C GLY A 199 -16.60 7.20 -11.71
N LYS A 200 -17.62 7.67 -11.00
CA LYS A 200 -18.61 6.78 -10.39
C LYS A 200 -19.39 6.11 -11.53
N GLU A 201 -19.05 4.88 -11.87
CA GLU A 201 -19.93 4.03 -12.67
C GLU A 201 -20.61 3.03 -11.73
N LYS A 202 -21.92 3.20 -11.57
CA LYS A 202 -22.78 2.21 -10.92
C LYS A 202 -22.75 0.95 -11.78
N LEU A 203 -22.03 -0.08 -11.33
CA LEU A 203 -22.28 -1.45 -11.78
C LEU A 203 -23.14 -2.15 -10.72
N GLN A 204 -24.45 -2.13 -10.96
CA GLN A 204 -25.29 -3.24 -10.55
C GLN A 204 -24.93 -4.41 -11.47
N THR A 205 -24.20 -5.39 -10.97
CA THR A 205 -24.29 -6.77 -11.43
C THR A 205 -24.21 -7.66 -10.21
N GLY A 206 -25.27 -8.41 -9.95
CA GLY A 206 -25.19 -9.55 -9.06
C GLY A 206 -24.16 -10.53 -9.62
N ASN A 207 -23.35 -11.09 -8.74
CA ASN A 207 -22.88 -12.45 -8.88
C ASN A 207 -22.62 -13.03 -7.50
N SER A 208 -23.37 -14.09 -7.22
CA SER A 208 -23.18 -14.99 -6.10
C SER A 208 -21.70 -15.35 -5.92
N ILE A 209 -21.24 -15.25 -4.69
CA ILE A 209 -20.14 -16.07 -4.19
C ILE A 209 -20.56 -17.54 -4.46
N PRO A 210 -19.81 -18.34 -5.23
CA PRO A 210 -20.05 -19.77 -5.25
C PRO A 210 -19.78 -20.32 -3.83
N PRO A 211 -20.65 -21.17 -3.27
CA PRO A 211 -20.47 -21.68 -1.93
C PRO A 211 -19.16 -22.48 -1.86
N ILE A 212 -18.40 -22.22 -0.79
CA ILE A 212 -17.26 -23.04 -0.38
C ILE A 212 -17.80 -24.48 -0.22
N PRO A 213 -17.27 -25.48 -0.95
CA PRO A 213 -17.70 -26.86 -0.75
C PRO A 213 -17.32 -27.30 0.68
N ASP A 214 -18.32 -27.83 1.35
CA ASP A 214 -18.26 -28.34 2.72
C ASP A 214 -17.19 -29.43 2.84
N LEU A 215 -16.32 -29.32 3.85
CA LEU A 215 -15.21 -30.26 4.10
C LEU A 215 -15.67 -31.49 4.90
N GLU A 216 -16.82 -32.07 4.54
CA GLU A 216 -17.39 -33.22 5.26
C GLU A 216 -17.77 -34.42 4.37
N GLU A 217 -17.16 -34.57 3.19
CA GLU A 217 -17.41 -35.72 2.29
C GLU A 217 -16.16 -36.44 1.76
N LYS A 218 -15.14 -36.65 2.61
CA LYS A 218 -14.00 -37.52 2.29
C LYS A 218 -13.80 -38.72 3.21
N GLU A 219 -14.87 -39.28 3.77
CA GLU A 219 -14.82 -40.57 4.49
C GLU A 219 -15.68 -41.70 3.89
N LYS A 220 -16.29 -41.55 2.71
CA LYS A 220 -17.13 -42.61 2.11
C LYS A 220 -16.62 -43.26 0.83
N THR A 221 -15.39 -42.98 0.38
CA THR A 221 -14.83 -43.59 -0.85
C THR A 221 -13.57 -44.42 -0.58
N VAL A 222 -13.56 -45.24 0.48
CA VAL A 222 -12.53 -46.29 0.67
C VAL A 222 -13.15 -47.70 0.88
N LYS A 223 -14.47 -47.87 0.73
CA LYS A 223 -15.12 -49.20 0.78
C LYS A 223 -15.84 -49.56 -0.52
N ARG A 224 -15.11 -49.60 -1.63
CA ARG A 224 -15.57 -50.30 -2.87
C ARG A 224 -14.48 -50.98 -3.69
N PHE A 225 -13.30 -51.18 -3.10
CA PHE A 225 -12.29 -52.11 -3.63
C PHE A 225 -11.72 -52.95 -2.49
N ALA A 226 -12.55 -53.90 -2.04
CA ALA A 226 -12.17 -55.14 -1.38
C ALA A 226 -13.32 -56.13 -1.58
#